data_AF-A0A1L7WJ75-F1
#
_entry.id   AF-A0A1L7WJ75-F1
#
_cell.length_a   1.000
_cell.length_b   1.000
_cell.length_c   1.000
_cell.angle_alpha   90.00
_cell.angle_beta   90.00
_cell.angle_gamma   90.00
#
_symmetry.space_group_name_H-M   'P 1'
#
loop_
_entity.id
_entity.type
_entity.pdbx_description
1 polymer ?
#
loop_
_entity_poly.entity_id
_entity_poly.type
_entity_poly.pdbx_seq_one_letter_code
_entity_poly.pdbx_strand_id
1 'polypeptide(L)'
;MQLSKILCLLFASTALSAATSTRRTSTSARAGATPAANAAVPKKLSPATPPTMADVKNSITNWDTSVKTVNAYLNDPQNNTKLQSAIVFAKDEPVQLATMMKVTSLSTSGQNAGKILMGNFPSIISNLNAVSAGSMSTNDATAAVNFNRCCTVLPAIGMLWQAAATATKMQGTVGMPILEDQCSQMSCSSGVSGGAAAVAANGSIAANRM
;
A
#
# COMPACT_ATOMS: atom_id res chain seq x y z
N MET A 1 25.94 18.43 -59.20
CA MET A 1 26.02 19.03 -57.86
C MET A 1 24.78 19.89 -57.68
N GLN A 2 23.76 19.37 -56.97
CA GLN A 2 22.41 19.95 -56.93
C GLN A 2 21.94 20.22 -55.49
N LEU A 3 21.36 21.41 -55.35
CA LEU A 3 20.35 21.87 -54.39
C LEU A 3 20.67 21.90 -52.88
N SER A 4 21.02 23.11 -52.44
CA SER A 4 20.70 23.66 -51.11
C SER A 4 19.19 23.68 -50.87
N LYS A 5 18.76 23.20 -49.69
CA LYS A 5 17.48 23.56 -49.06
C LYS A 5 17.77 24.09 -47.65
N ILE A 6 17.69 25.39 -47.50
CA ILE A 6 17.71 26.11 -46.22
C ILE A 6 16.30 26.00 -45.65
N LEU A 7 16.18 25.31 -44.51
CA LEU A 7 14.93 25.15 -43.77
C LEU A 7 14.86 26.27 -42.71
N CYS A 8 13.98 27.25 -42.92
CA CYS A 8 13.62 28.24 -41.91
C CYS A 8 12.75 27.59 -40.83
N LEU A 9 13.28 27.45 -39.61
CA LEU A 9 12.48 27.15 -38.42
C LEU A 9 12.16 28.46 -37.70
N LEU A 10 10.88 28.83 -37.74
CA LEU A 10 10.28 29.91 -36.99
C LEU A 10 10.22 29.52 -35.50
N PHE A 11 10.99 30.21 -34.66
CA PHE A 11 10.82 30.15 -33.21
C PHE A 11 9.74 31.16 -32.81
N ALA A 12 8.53 30.67 -32.51
CA ALA A 12 7.51 31.46 -31.85
C ALA A 12 7.85 31.57 -30.35
N SER A 13 8.25 32.77 -29.93
CA SER A 13 8.46 33.11 -28.52
C SER A 13 7.11 33.43 -27.87
N THR A 14 6.65 32.61 -26.92
CA THR A 14 5.49 32.96 -26.08
C THR A 14 5.97 33.75 -24.86
N ALA A 15 5.42 34.96 -24.74
CA ALA A 15 5.75 35.92 -23.70
C ALA A 15 5.19 35.52 -22.34
N LEU A 16 5.99 35.82 -21.32
CA LEU A 16 5.76 35.66 -19.89
C LEU A 16 4.61 36.58 -19.43
N SER A 17 3.52 36.03 -18.89
CA SER A 17 2.48 36.82 -18.21
C SER A 17 2.83 36.95 -16.73
N ALA A 18 3.10 38.19 -16.29
CA ALA A 18 3.34 38.54 -14.90
C ALA A 18 2.02 38.46 -14.10
N ALA A 19 1.97 37.61 -13.09
CA ALA A 19 0.87 37.55 -12.14
C ALA A 19 1.12 38.56 -11.00
N THR A 20 0.21 39.52 -10.90
CA THR A 20 0.12 40.54 -9.86
C THR A 20 -0.02 39.89 -8.48
N SER A 21 0.89 40.21 -7.55
CA SER A 21 0.89 39.69 -6.19
C SER A 21 -0.09 40.48 -5.32
N THR A 22 -1.24 39.88 -5.01
CA THR A 22 -2.21 40.44 -4.06
C THR A 22 -1.80 40.08 -2.64
N ARG A 23 -1.27 41.07 -1.91
CA ARG A 23 -0.88 40.97 -0.49
C ARG A 23 -2.12 40.72 0.39
N ARG A 24 -2.38 39.46 0.74
CA ARG A 24 -3.33 39.11 1.82
C ARG A 24 -2.68 39.41 3.16
N THR A 25 -3.23 40.37 3.89
CA THR A 25 -3.03 40.55 5.32
C THR A 25 -3.52 39.31 6.06
N SER A 26 -2.57 38.52 6.58
CA SER A 26 -2.81 37.41 7.48
C SER A 26 -3.12 37.93 8.87
N THR A 27 -4.41 37.98 9.22
CA THR A 27 -4.84 37.94 10.62
C THR A 27 -4.32 36.65 11.23
N SER A 28 -3.37 36.78 12.16
CA SER A 28 -2.80 35.69 12.95
C SER A 28 -3.89 35.14 13.87
N ALA A 29 -4.61 34.13 13.40
CA ALA A 29 -5.41 33.28 14.27
C ALA A 29 -4.44 32.36 15.01
N ARG A 30 -4.26 32.65 16.31
CA ARG A 30 -3.55 31.80 17.26
C ARG A 30 -4.18 30.41 17.20
N ALA A 31 -3.53 29.50 16.48
CA ALA A 31 -3.91 28.10 16.43
C ALA A 31 -3.89 27.57 17.86
N GLY A 32 -5.08 27.29 18.40
CA GLY A 32 -5.21 26.51 19.62
C GLY A 32 -4.49 25.20 19.40
N ALA A 33 -3.53 24.88 20.26
CA ALA A 33 -2.83 23.61 20.24
C ALA A 33 -3.87 22.50 20.43
N THR A 34 -4.27 21.86 19.34
CA THR A 34 -5.02 20.61 19.38
C THR A 34 -4.17 19.62 20.18
N PRO A 35 -4.71 18.97 21.23
CA PRO A 35 -3.96 17.95 21.95
C PRO A 35 -3.46 16.92 20.95
N ALA A 36 -2.17 16.58 21.03
CA ALA A 36 -1.54 15.58 20.18
C ALA A 36 -2.42 14.34 20.17
N ALA A 37 -2.97 13.99 19.00
CA ALA A 37 -3.76 12.77 18.86
C ALA A 37 -2.88 11.61 19.35
N ASN A 38 -3.35 10.88 20.35
CA ASN A 38 -2.68 9.65 20.78
C ASN A 38 -2.49 8.79 19.54
N ALA A 39 -1.23 8.47 19.22
CA ALA A 39 -0.91 7.59 18.11
C ALA A 39 -1.71 6.30 18.30
N ALA A 40 -2.44 5.88 17.26
CA ALA A 40 -3.15 4.62 17.30
C ALA A 40 -2.15 3.50 17.62
N VAL A 41 -2.55 2.50 18.40
CA VAL A 41 -1.69 1.36 18.74
C VAL A 41 -2.30 0.11 18.11
N PRO A 42 -1.51 -0.75 17.47
CA PRO A 42 -2.02 -2.00 16.92
C PRO A 42 -2.68 -2.84 18.00
N LYS A 43 -3.82 -3.44 17.67
CA LYS A 43 -4.52 -4.33 18.58
C LYS A 43 -3.78 -5.66 18.64
N LYS A 44 -3.21 -5.97 19.80
CA LYS A 44 -2.56 -7.26 20.06
C LYS A 44 -3.51 -8.42 19.75
N LEU A 45 -3.07 -9.36 18.92
CA LEU A 45 -3.78 -10.60 18.68
C LEU A 45 -3.36 -11.70 19.67
N SER A 46 -4.30 -12.59 19.96
CA SER A 46 -4.09 -13.84 20.70
C SER A 46 -4.90 -14.96 20.05
N PRO A 47 -4.51 -15.42 18.84
CA PRO A 47 -5.31 -16.34 18.05
C PRO A 47 -5.31 -17.76 18.62
N ALA A 48 -6.38 -18.51 18.38
CA ALA A 48 -6.41 -19.94 18.66
C ALA A 48 -5.42 -20.73 17.76
N THR A 49 -5.18 -22.00 18.10
CA THR A 49 -4.36 -22.91 17.28
C THR A 49 -5.16 -24.20 16.98
N PRO A 50 -5.66 -24.40 15.75
CA PRO A 50 -5.58 -23.47 14.61
C PRO A 50 -6.47 -22.23 14.80
N PRO A 51 -6.20 -21.12 14.08
CA PRO A 51 -7.02 -19.91 14.12
C PRO A 51 -8.47 -20.18 13.73
N THR A 52 -9.39 -19.55 14.46
CA THR A 52 -10.83 -19.62 14.21
C THR A 52 -11.29 -18.58 13.19
N MET A 53 -12.55 -18.66 12.76
CA MET A 53 -13.21 -17.61 11.98
C MET A 53 -13.11 -16.23 12.66
N ALA A 54 -13.26 -16.17 13.99
CA ALA A 54 -13.14 -14.92 14.73
C ALA A 54 -11.71 -14.36 14.66
N ASP A 55 -10.69 -15.21 14.73
CA ASP A 55 -9.29 -14.82 14.60
C ASP A 55 -8.98 -14.26 13.21
N VAL A 56 -9.51 -14.90 12.15
CA VAL A 56 -9.38 -14.40 10.78
C VAL A 56 -10.08 -13.04 10.62
N LYS A 57 -11.30 -12.89 11.13
CA LYS A 57 -12.04 -11.61 11.08
C LYS A 57 -11.30 -10.48 11.82
N ASN A 58 -10.75 -10.79 12.99
CA ASN A 58 -9.94 -9.86 13.76
C ASN A 58 -8.66 -9.48 13.02
N SER A 59 -7.99 -10.45 12.39
CA SER A 59 -6.77 -10.21 11.61
C SER A 59 -7.02 -9.29 10.42
N ILE A 60 -8.11 -9.52 9.67
CA ILE A 60 -8.52 -8.67 8.54
C ILE A 60 -8.85 -7.25 9.02
N THR A 61 -9.61 -7.12 10.12
CA THR A 61 -9.98 -5.80 10.67
C THR A 61 -8.78 -5.01 11.16
N ASN A 62 -7.85 -5.69 11.85
CA ASN A 62 -6.61 -5.08 12.32
C ASN A 62 -5.74 -4.65 11.14
N TRP A 63 -5.62 -5.49 10.12
CA TRP A 63 -4.89 -5.17 8.91
C TRP A 63 -5.45 -3.93 8.21
N ASP A 64 -6.77 -3.83 8.06
CA ASP A 64 -7.41 -2.64 7.47
C ASP A 64 -7.04 -1.36 8.23
N THR A 65 -6.96 -1.45 9.56
CA THR A 65 -6.49 -0.36 10.42
C THR A 65 -5.01 -0.04 10.18
N SER A 66 -4.17 -1.07 10.03
CA SER A 66 -2.75 -0.90 9.68
C SER A 66 -2.56 -0.21 8.34
N VAL A 67 -3.28 -0.66 7.31
CA VAL A 67 -3.27 -0.06 5.97
C VAL A 67 -3.68 1.40 6.05
N LYS A 68 -4.82 1.74 6.67
CA LYS A 68 -5.24 3.13 6.84
C LYS A 68 -4.18 4.01 7.51
N THR A 69 -3.50 3.47 8.52
CA THR A 69 -2.48 4.22 9.26
C THR A 69 -1.21 4.43 8.43
N VAL A 70 -0.76 3.40 7.71
CA VAL A 70 0.37 3.51 6.77
C VAL A 70 0.03 4.47 5.64
N ASN A 71 -1.17 4.38 5.08
CA ASN A 71 -1.66 5.25 4.00
C ASN A 71 -1.74 6.71 4.45
N ALA A 72 -2.13 6.97 5.70
CA ALA A 72 -2.17 8.32 6.24
C ALA A 72 -0.78 8.99 6.23
N TYR A 73 0.30 8.23 6.45
CA TYR A 73 1.66 8.70 6.28
C TYR A 73 2.04 8.83 4.80
N LEU A 74 1.74 7.84 3.96
CA LEU A 74 2.08 7.89 2.54
C LEU A 74 1.42 9.06 1.79
N ASN A 75 0.24 9.51 2.26
CA ASN A 75 -0.45 10.69 1.76
C ASN A 75 0.08 12.04 2.32
N ASP A 76 0.88 12.01 3.37
CA ASP A 76 1.49 13.18 4.03
C ASP A 76 2.89 12.83 4.56
N PRO A 77 3.84 12.55 3.65
CA PRO A 77 5.08 11.87 4.01
C PRO A 77 6.08 12.76 4.75
N GLN A 78 5.81 14.06 4.86
CA GLN A 78 6.62 14.99 5.66
C GLN A 78 6.23 15.00 7.15
N ASN A 79 5.20 14.23 7.53
CA ASN A 79 4.68 14.21 8.89
C ASN A 79 5.34 13.12 9.75
N ASN A 80 6.34 13.52 10.52
CA ASN A 80 7.11 12.60 11.37
C ASN A 80 6.26 11.85 12.42
N THR A 81 5.18 12.45 12.93
CA THR A 81 4.27 11.76 13.86
C THR A 81 3.55 10.60 13.16
N LYS A 82 3.12 10.82 11.92
CA LYS A 82 2.51 9.76 11.10
C LYS A 82 3.53 8.70 10.69
N LEU A 83 4.78 9.08 10.45
CA LEU A 83 5.86 8.12 10.16
C LEU A 83 6.05 7.12 11.32
N GLN A 84 6.13 7.61 12.57
CA GLN A 84 6.28 6.72 13.73
C GLN A 84 5.10 5.76 13.87
N SER A 85 3.88 6.27 13.65
CA SER A 85 2.67 5.43 13.64
C SER A 85 2.71 4.39 12.52
N ALA A 86 3.07 4.80 11.30
CA ALA A 86 3.19 3.92 10.15
C ALA A 86 4.22 2.80 10.37
N ILE A 87 5.36 3.08 10.99
CA ILE A 87 6.37 2.06 11.34
C ILE A 87 5.80 1.01 12.29
N VAL A 88 5.07 1.45 13.32
CA VAL A 88 4.47 0.54 14.30
C VAL A 88 3.42 -0.36 13.66
N PHE A 89 2.52 0.20 12.83
CA PHE A 89 1.48 -0.59 12.15
C PHE A 89 2.02 -1.46 11.02
N ALA A 90 3.03 -1.02 10.27
CA ALA A 90 3.70 -1.85 9.26
C ALA A 90 4.40 -3.06 9.89
N LYS A 91 4.88 -2.95 11.14
CA LYS A 91 5.42 -4.09 11.90
C LYS A 91 4.35 -5.06 12.41
N ASP A 92 3.11 -4.59 12.55
CA ASP A 92 1.99 -5.42 12.97
C ASP A 92 1.37 -6.23 11.82
N GLU A 93 1.42 -5.72 10.58
CA GLU A 93 0.92 -6.43 9.38
C GLU A 93 1.45 -7.89 9.27
N PRO A 94 2.76 -8.18 9.45
CA PRO A 94 3.27 -9.56 9.51
C PRO A 94 2.66 -10.45 10.60
N VAL A 95 2.22 -9.90 11.74
CA VAL A 95 1.58 -10.67 12.81
C VAL A 95 0.18 -11.12 12.38
N GLN A 96 -0.56 -10.23 11.72
CA GLN A 96 -1.86 -10.52 11.13
C GLN A 96 -1.73 -11.57 10.01
N LEU A 97 -0.71 -11.41 9.15
CA LEU A 97 -0.35 -12.39 8.12
C LEU A 97 -0.08 -13.78 8.72
N ALA A 98 0.76 -13.84 9.76
CA ALA A 98 1.12 -15.10 10.41
C ALA A 98 -0.09 -15.81 11.02
N THR A 99 -1.08 -15.05 11.50
CA THR A 99 -2.35 -15.62 11.98
C THR A 99 -3.11 -16.28 10.83
N MET A 100 -3.33 -15.57 9.72
CA MET A 100 -4.04 -16.15 8.57
C MET A 100 -3.30 -17.34 7.96
N MET A 101 -1.97 -17.31 7.92
CA MET A 101 -1.14 -18.41 7.40
C MET A 101 -1.20 -19.69 8.23
N LYS A 102 -1.67 -19.62 9.49
CA LYS A 102 -1.86 -20.79 10.35
C LYS A 102 -3.23 -21.46 10.19
N VAL A 103 -4.13 -20.87 9.40
CA VAL A 103 -5.44 -21.47 9.10
C VAL A 103 -5.23 -22.80 8.40
N THR A 104 -5.87 -23.86 8.91
CA THR A 104 -5.83 -25.18 8.27
C THR A 104 -6.58 -25.15 6.94
N SER A 105 -6.11 -25.90 5.95
CA SER A 105 -6.78 -26.05 4.66
C SER A 105 -6.86 -24.78 3.81
N LEU A 106 -5.86 -23.89 3.92
CA LEU A 106 -5.68 -22.82 2.93
C LEU A 106 -5.50 -23.42 1.53
N SER A 107 -6.17 -22.83 0.54
CA SER A 107 -5.95 -23.17 -0.87
C SER A 107 -4.50 -22.89 -1.28
N THR A 108 -4.02 -23.56 -2.33
CA THR A 108 -2.67 -23.34 -2.88
C THR A 108 -2.43 -21.87 -3.22
N SER A 109 -3.44 -21.19 -3.76
CA SER A 109 -3.38 -19.75 -4.05
C SER A 109 -3.18 -18.92 -2.77
N GLY A 110 -3.93 -19.21 -1.70
CA GLY A 110 -3.77 -18.54 -0.41
C GLY A 110 -2.38 -18.75 0.20
N GLN A 111 -1.85 -19.98 0.13
CA GLN A 111 -0.50 -20.28 0.61
C GLN A 111 0.58 -19.53 -0.19
N ASN A 112 0.45 -19.46 -1.52
CA ASN A 112 1.37 -18.73 -2.38
C ASN A 112 1.30 -17.22 -2.13
N ALA A 113 0.10 -16.68 -1.98
CA ALA A 113 -0.11 -15.28 -1.61
C ALA A 113 0.57 -14.95 -0.28
N GLY A 114 0.42 -15.81 0.72
CA GLY A 114 1.13 -15.68 1.99
C GLY A 114 2.65 -15.66 1.87
N LYS A 115 3.23 -16.53 1.04
CA LYS A 115 4.69 -16.53 0.78
C LYS A 115 5.16 -15.24 0.11
N ILE A 116 4.41 -14.74 -0.88
CA ILE A 116 4.68 -13.45 -1.53
C ILE A 116 4.72 -12.34 -0.48
N LEU A 117 3.70 -12.29 0.39
CA LEU A 117 3.60 -11.30 1.45
C LEU A 117 4.80 -11.37 2.42
N MET A 118 5.14 -12.56 2.91
CA MET A 118 6.28 -12.76 3.81
C MET A 118 7.61 -12.30 3.20
N GLY A 119 7.81 -12.48 1.89
CA GLY A 119 9.00 -12.01 1.19
C GLY A 119 9.07 -10.49 0.99
N ASN A 120 7.93 -9.79 0.99
CA ASN A 120 7.85 -8.37 0.63
C ASN A 120 7.77 -7.43 1.85
N PHE A 121 7.13 -7.84 2.94
CA PHE A 121 6.99 -7.01 4.15
C PHE A 121 8.29 -6.44 4.72
N PRO A 122 9.41 -7.19 4.78
CA PRO A 122 10.66 -6.64 5.28
C PRO A 122 11.11 -5.38 4.54
N SER A 123 10.83 -5.28 3.24
CA SER A 123 11.20 -4.10 2.43
C SER A 123 10.40 -2.85 2.82
N ILE A 124 9.10 -2.98 3.09
CA ILE A 124 8.24 -1.88 3.53
C ILE A 124 8.75 -1.33 4.87
N ILE A 125 8.96 -2.22 5.84
CA ILE A 125 9.44 -1.84 7.17
C ILE A 125 10.84 -1.20 7.08
N SER A 126 11.73 -1.77 6.26
CA SER A 126 13.08 -1.24 6.05
C SER A 126 13.06 0.18 5.48
N ASN A 127 12.27 0.43 4.43
CA ASN A 127 12.15 1.75 3.81
C ASN A 127 11.59 2.80 4.78
N LEU A 128 10.57 2.45 5.58
CA LEU A 128 10.02 3.36 6.59
C LEU A 128 11.05 3.68 7.68
N ASN A 129 11.81 2.69 8.16
CA ASN A 129 12.90 2.93 9.12
C ASN A 129 14.03 3.78 8.51
N ALA A 130 14.34 3.59 7.22
CA ALA A 130 15.38 4.36 6.53
C ALA A 130 15.02 5.86 6.45
N VAL A 131 13.74 6.20 6.24
CA VAL A 131 13.28 7.60 6.36
C VAL A 131 13.46 8.08 7.79
N SER A 132 13.03 7.30 8.78
CA SER A 132 13.14 7.70 10.19
C SER A 132 14.58 7.89 10.65
N ALA A 133 15.54 7.17 10.05
CA ALA A 133 16.97 7.29 10.31
C ALA A 133 17.65 8.38 9.46
N GLY A 134 16.95 8.99 8.50
CA GLY A 134 17.51 9.93 7.54
C GLY A 134 18.48 9.30 6.53
N SER A 135 18.51 7.98 6.41
CA SER A 135 19.42 7.25 5.50
C SER A 135 18.86 7.10 4.08
N MET A 136 17.61 7.48 3.85
CA MET A 136 16.96 7.53 2.53
C MET A 136 16.09 8.78 2.46
N SER A 137 15.97 9.38 1.26
CA SER A 137 15.07 10.50 1.08
C SER A 137 13.61 10.07 1.28
N THR A 138 12.78 10.95 1.86
CA THR A 138 11.35 10.70 2.06
C THR A 138 10.64 10.33 0.75
N ASN A 139 11.04 10.95 -0.36
CA ASN A 139 10.43 10.71 -1.67
C ASN A 139 10.77 9.32 -2.21
N ASP A 140 12.04 8.91 -2.14
CA ASP A 140 12.46 7.60 -2.65
C ASP A 140 11.84 6.46 -1.84
N ALA A 141 11.84 6.60 -0.51
CA ALA A 141 11.26 5.60 0.36
C ALA A 141 9.75 5.46 0.19
N THR A 142 9.02 6.57 0.08
CA THR A 142 7.57 6.54 -0.10
C THR A 142 7.19 6.00 -1.46
N ALA A 143 7.94 6.32 -2.52
CA ALA A 143 7.77 5.71 -3.84
C ALA A 143 8.01 4.20 -3.81
N ALA A 144 9.07 3.73 -3.15
CA ALA A 144 9.37 2.30 -3.01
C ALA A 144 8.29 1.55 -2.20
N VAL A 145 7.82 2.14 -1.10
CA VAL A 145 6.74 1.56 -0.29
C VAL A 145 5.44 1.50 -1.08
N ASN A 146 5.05 2.60 -1.74
CA ASN A 146 3.86 2.68 -2.58
C ASN A 146 3.89 1.61 -3.70
N PHE A 147 5.01 1.49 -4.41
CA PHE A 147 5.17 0.49 -5.46
C PHE A 147 5.00 -0.94 -4.92
N ASN A 148 5.70 -1.30 -3.85
CA ASN A 148 5.62 -2.64 -3.27
C ASN A 148 4.21 -2.95 -2.77
N ARG A 149 3.56 -1.98 -2.11
CA ARG A 149 2.22 -2.15 -1.56
C ARG A 149 1.18 -2.33 -2.65
N CYS A 150 1.14 -1.43 -3.62
CA CYS A 150 0.15 -1.44 -4.68
C CYS A 150 0.33 -2.63 -5.64
N CYS A 151 1.57 -2.98 -5.97
CA CYS A 151 1.83 -3.97 -7.02
C CYS A 151 2.02 -5.39 -6.50
N THR A 152 2.17 -5.59 -5.20
CA THR A 152 2.47 -6.91 -4.64
C THR A 152 1.67 -7.20 -3.38
N VAL A 153 1.75 -6.36 -2.35
CA VAL A 153 1.14 -6.66 -1.05
C VAL A 153 -0.39 -6.64 -1.13
N LEU A 154 -1.00 -5.58 -1.65
CA LEU A 154 -2.46 -5.45 -1.66
C LEU A 154 -3.17 -6.50 -2.52
N PRO A 155 -2.69 -6.86 -3.73
CA PRO A 155 -3.24 -7.97 -4.48
C PRO A 155 -3.09 -9.32 -3.74
N ALA A 156 -1.91 -9.59 -3.18
CA ALA A 156 -1.65 -10.85 -2.49
C ALA A 156 -2.47 -10.98 -1.20
N ILE A 157 -2.61 -9.92 -0.42
CA ILE A 157 -3.39 -9.98 0.82
C ILE A 157 -4.88 -10.20 0.56
N GLY A 158 -5.45 -9.64 -0.51
CA GLY A 158 -6.81 -9.96 -0.94
C GLY A 158 -7.02 -11.47 -1.22
N MET A 159 -6.05 -12.11 -1.91
CA MET A 159 -6.09 -13.56 -2.15
C MET A 159 -5.98 -14.37 -0.86
N LEU A 160 -5.11 -13.97 0.06
CA LEU A 160 -4.96 -14.65 1.35
C LEU A 160 -6.22 -14.49 2.21
N TRP A 161 -6.81 -13.30 2.26
CA TRP A 161 -8.06 -13.02 2.97
C TRP A 161 -9.19 -13.92 2.49
N GLN A 162 -9.40 -14.00 1.18
CA GLN A 162 -10.42 -14.87 0.59
C GLN A 162 -10.17 -16.34 0.93
N ALA A 163 -8.92 -16.80 0.85
CA ALA A 163 -8.56 -18.18 1.17
C ALA A 163 -8.79 -18.50 2.65
N ALA A 164 -8.37 -17.62 3.57
CA ALA A 164 -8.53 -17.80 5.02
C ALA A 164 -10.01 -17.77 5.43
N ALA A 165 -10.80 -16.86 4.87
CA ALA A 165 -12.23 -16.78 5.12
C ALA A 165 -12.97 -18.03 4.61
N THR A 166 -12.63 -18.51 3.41
CA THR A 166 -13.18 -19.74 2.85
C THR A 166 -12.85 -20.94 3.74
N ALA A 167 -11.58 -21.09 4.13
CA ALA A 167 -11.11 -22.21 4.95
C ALA A 167 -11.72 -22.23 6.35
N THR A 168 -12.03 -21.06 6.92
CA THR A 168 -12.71 -20.92 8.23
C THR A 168 -14.23 -20.85 8.14
N LYS A 169 -14.81 -20.99 6.94
CA LYS A 169 -16.26 -20.90 6.68
C LYS A 169 -16.87 -19.56 7.14
N MET A 170 -16.11 -18.48 7.05
CA MET A 170 -16.62 -17.14 7.29
C MET A 170 -17.73 -16.83 6.27
N GLN A 171 -18.93 -16.51 6.76
CA GLN A 171 -20.06 -16.16 5.91
C GLN A 171 -19.96 -14.70 5.44
N GLY A 172 -20.35 -14.45 4.20
CA GLY A 172 -20.34 -13.12 3.57
C GLY A 172 -19.09 -12.86 2.71
N THR A 173 -19.15 -11.78 1.94
CA THR A 173 -18.02 -11.33 1.12
C THR A 173 -16.96 -10.70 2.01
N VAL A 174 -15.73 -11.19 1.92
CA VAL A 174 -14.59 -10.47 2.51
C VAL A 174 -14.33 -9.24 1.67
N GLY A 175 -14.41 -8.05 2.28
CA GLY A 175 -14.07 -6.81 1.60
C GLY A 175 -12.63 -6.87 1.10
N MET A 176 -12.38 -6.38 -0.12
CA MET A 176 -11.02 -6.23 -0.60
C MET A 176 -10.28 -5.18 0.26
N PRO A 177 -8.96 -5.31 0.41
CA PRO A 177 -8.15 -4.32 1.11
C PRO A 177 -8.35 -2.93 0.52
N ILE A 178 -8.41 -1.91 1.38
CA ILE A 178 -8.45 -0.52 0.91
C ILE A 178 -7.15 -0.22 0.19
N LEU A 179 -7.25 0.17 -1.08
CA LEU A 179 -6.10 0.58 -1.87
C LEU A 179 -5.63 1.97 -1.44
N GLU A 180 -4.32 2.22 -1.46
CA GLU A 180 -3.82 3.59 -1.40
C GLU A 180 -4.34 4.38 -2.63
N ASP A 181 -4.64 5.68 -2.46
CA ASP A 181 -4.99 6.55 -3.60
C ASP A 181 -3.90 6.52 -4.68
N GLN A 182 -2.65 6.38 -4.24
CA GLN A 182 -1.46 6.27 -5.09
C GLN A 182 -1.49 5.02 -5.98
N CYS A 183 -2.19 3.94 -5.59
CA CYS A 183 -2.30 2.74 -6.42
C CYS A 183 -3.03 2.99 -7.73
N SER A 184 -3.98 3.91 -7.76
CA SER A 184 -4.71 4.26 -8.99
C SER A 184 -3.83 4.97 -10.03
N GLN A 185 -2.68 5.50 -9.60
CA GLN A 185 -1.76 6.27 -10.43
C GLN A 185 -0.50 5.49 -10.82
N MET A 186 -0.35 4.24 -10.32
CA MET A 186 0.83 3.41 -10.56
C MET A 186 0.58 2.30 -11.58
N SER A 187 1.51 2.16 -12.51
CA SER A 187 1.55 1.05 -13.46
C SER A 187 2.38 -0.10 -12.90
N CYS A 188 1.72 -1.19 -12.51
CA CYS A 188 2.37 -2.36 -11.91
C CYS A 188 3.04 -3.31 -12.92
N SER A 189 3.18 -2.90 -14.19
CA SER A 189 3.72 -3.69 -15.30
C SER A 189 5.17 -4.17 -15.07
N SER A 190 5.91 -3.51 -14.18
CA SER A 190 7.33 -3.82 -13.88
C SER A 190 7.53 -4.69 -12.64
N GLY A 191 6.49 -4.95 -11.83
CA GLY A 191 6.62 -5.57 -10.50
C GLY A 191 6.31 -7.06 -10.41
N VAL A 192 5.78 -7.66 -11.48
CA VAL A 192 5.27 -9.05 -11.49
C VAL A 192 6.15 -9.99 -12.31
N SER A 193 7.46 -10.00 -12.08
CA SER A 193 8.32 -11.08 -12.61
C SER A 193 8.10 -12.43 -11.89
N GLY A 194 7.35 -12.45 -10.77
CA GLY A 194 6.96 -13.69 -10.07
C GLY A 194 5.45 -13.92 -9.85
N GLY A 195 4.60 -12.91 -10.08
CA GLY A 195 3.16 -12.99 -9.77
C GLY A 195 2.25 -13.16 -10.99
N ALA A 196 2.67 -12.72 -12.18
CA ALA A 196 1.85 -12.82 -13.39
C ALA A 196 1.57 -14.29 -13.78
N ALA A 197 2.51 -15.21 -13.51
CA ALA A 197 2.29 -16.63 -13.72
C ALA A 197 1.22 -17.24 -12.78
N ALA A 198 1.07 -16.70 -11.55
CA ALA A 198 0.06 -17.16 -10.60
C ALA A 198 -1.35 -16.60 -10.91
N VAL A 199 -1.43 -15.39 -11.46
CA VAL A 199 -2.70 -14.78 -11.92
C VAL A 199 -3.16 -15.41 -13.23
N ALA A 200 -2.26 -15.64 -14.19
CA ALA A 200 -2.56 -16.27 -15.47
C ALA A 200 -3.01 -17.74 -15.33
N ALA A 201 -2.49 -18.47 -14.33
CA ALA A 201 -2.90 -19.86 -14.08
C ALA A 201 -4.36 -20.00 -13.57
N ASN A 202 -5.00 -18.92 -13.12
CA ASN A 202 -6.33 -18.96 -12.51
C ASN A 202 -7.41 -18.18 -13.30
N GLY A 203 -7.03 -17.39 -14.32
CA GLY A 203 -7.98 -16.79 -15.27
C GLY A 203 -8.71 -17.84 -16.14
N SER A 204 -8.22 -19.08 -16.16
CA SER A 204 -8.76 -20.17 -16.99
C SER A 204 -9.90 -20.98 -16.33
N ILE A 205 -10.21 -20.78 -15.04
CA ILE A 205 -11.24 -21.59 -14.34
C ILE A 205 -12.64 -20.93 -14.42
N ALA A 206 -12.72 -19.64 -14.78
CA ALA A 206 -14.00 -18.92 -14.88
C ALA A 206 -14.66 -18.96 -16.28
N ALA A 207 -14.04 -19.59 -17.28
CA ALA A 207 -14.54 -19.59 -18.66
C ALA A 207 -15.24 -20.90 -19.09
N ASN A 208 -15.52 -21.84 -18.18
CA ASN A 208 -16.16 -23.11 -18.56
C ASN A 208 -17.21 -23.61 -17.56
N ARG A 209 -18.19 -22.74 -17.27
CA ARG A 209 -19.53 -23.13 -16.79
C ARG A 209 -20.57 -22.18 -17.38
N MET A 210 -20.86 -22.38 -18.67
CA MET A 210 -22.19 -22.20 -19.26
C MET A 210 -22.56 -23.50 -19.94
#